data_AF-A0A6G2JX60-F1
#
_entry.id   AF-A0A6G2JX60-F1
#
_cell.length_a   1.000
_cell.length_b   1.000
_cell.length_c   1.000
_cell.angle_alpha   90.00
_cell.angle_beta   90.00
_cell.angle_gamma   90.00
#
_symmetry.space_group_name_H-M   'P 1'
#
loop_
_entity.id
_entity.type
_entity.pdbx_description
1 polymer ?
#
loop_
_entity_poly.entity_id
_entity_poly.type
_entity_poly.pdbx_seq_one_letter_code
_entity_poly.pdbx_strand_id
1 'polypeptide(L)'
;PDGAAVYQQYCAECHGVDLRGTDKGPSQLSIIYEPNHHGDYAYRVAIREGTREHHWWFGDMPPVEDITDLEIEKVISFIRAEQQRLGFEQ
;
A
#
# COMPACT_ATOMS: atom_id res chain seq x y z
N PRO A 1 -8.54 -3.18 -14.98
CA PRO A 1 -7.57 -2.10 -14.63
C PRO A 1 -6.14 -2.66 -14.43
N ASP A 2 -5.12 -1.83 -14.69
CA ASP A 2 -3.74 -2.08 -14.27
C ASP A 2 -3.53 -1.70 -12.79
N GLY A 3 -2.37 -2.02 -12.22
CA GLY A 3 -2.09 -1.79 -10.79
C GLY A 3 -2.07 -0.32 -10.38
N ALA A 4 -1.64 0.59 -11.26
CA ALA A 4 -1.62 2.02 -10.97
C ALA A 4 -3.04 2.60 -10.93
N ALA A 5 -3.92 2.16 -11.83
CA ALA A 5 -5.33 2.54 -11.83
C ALA A 5 -6.06 2.00 -10.58
N VAL A 6 -5.79 0.75 -10.18
CA VAL A 6 -6.33 0.18 -8.93
C VAL A 6 -5.84 0.99 -7.72
N TYR A 7 -4.55 1.32 -7.67
CA TYR A 7 -3.99 2.14 -6.60
C TYR A 7 -4.65 3.52 -6.51
N GLN A 8 -4.83 4.20 -7.65
CA GLN A 8 -5.51 5.50 -7.69
C GLN A 8 -6.95 5.41 -7.20
N GLN A 9 -7.66 4.34 -7.55
CA GLN A 9 -9.06 4.15 -7.17
C GLN A 9 -9.22 3.87 -5.67
N TYR A 10 -8.38 3.01 -5.08
CA TYR A 10 -8.62 2.48 -3.74
C TYR A 10 -7.67 3.00 -2.66
N CYS A 11 -6.49 3.51 -3.02
CA CYS A 11 -5.41 3.73 -2.06
C CYS A 11 -4.94 5.19 -1.99
N ALA A 12 -4.96 5.89 -3.13
CA ALA A 12 -4.30 7.19 -3.29
C ALA A 12 -4.90 8.31 -2.45
N GLU A 13 -6.17 8.22 -2.03
CA GLU A 13 -6.76 9.24 -1.14
C GLU A 13 -6.00 9.34 0.19
N CYS A 14 -5.53 8.22 0.73
CA CYS A 14 -4.79 8.18 2.00
C CYS A 14 -3.28 8.10 1.80
N HIS A 15 -2.82 7.30 0.83
CA HIS A 15 -1.38 7.06 0.61
C HIS A 15 -0.72 7.98 -0.43
N GLY A 16 -1.50 8.90 -1.01
CA GLY A 16 -1.04 9.89 -1.99
C GLY A 16 -0.95 9.31 -3.39
N VAL A 17 -1.29 10.10 -4.41
CA VAL A 17 -1.23 9.66 -5.82
C VAL A 17 0.18 9.28 -6.29
N ASP A 18 1.21 9.72 -5.56
CA ASP A 18 2.62 9.51 -5.84
C ASP A 18 3.31 8.59 -4.81
N LEU A 19 2.51 7.86 -4.00
CA LEU A 19 2.95 6.91 -2.98
C LEU A 19 3.69 7.52 -1.78
N ARG A 20 3.81 8.86 -1.70
CA ARG A 20 4.57 9.54 -0.64
C ARG A 20 3.78 9.77 0.65
N GLY A 21 2.55 9.29 0.73
CA GLY A 21 1.66 9.51 1.86
C GLY A 21 0.95 10.85 1.80
N THR A 22 0.03 11.04 2.73
CA THR A 22 -0.69 12.29 2.95
C THR A 22 -0.76 12.56 4.46
N ASP A 23 -1.56 13.52 4.87
CA ASP A 23 -1.97 13.70 6.27
C ASP A 23 -2.93 12.61 6.77
N LYS A 24 -3.43 11.74 5.89
CA LYS A 24 -4.35 10.63 6.23
C LYS A 24 -3.69 9.24 6.26
N GLY A 25 -2.47 9.10 5.76
CA GLY A 25 -1.85 7.78 5.62
C GLY A 25 -0.37 7.82 5.26
N PRO A 26 0.38 6.75 5.60
CA PRO A 26 1.82 6.73 5.44
C PRO A 26 2.27 6.58 3.99
N SER A 27 3.53 6.97 3.75
CA SER A 27 4.24 6.72 2.50
C SER A 27 4.43 5.22 2.27
N GLN A 28 4.06 4.74 1.08
CA GLN A 28 4.42 3.39 0.61
C GLN A 28 5.89 3.33 0.13
N LEU A 29 6.50 4.50 -0.07
CA LEU A 29 7.93 4.67 -0.35
C LEU A 29 8.70 4.89 0.95
N SER A 30 8.76 3.85 1.77
CA SER A 30 9.48 3.81 3.04
C SER A 30 10.11 2.46 3.23
N ILE A 31 11.30 2.42 3.82
CA ILE A 31 11.99 1.18 4.18
C ILE A 31 11.20 0.34 5.20
N ILE A 32 10.19 0.89 5.88
CA ILE A 32 9.31 0.08 6.72
C ILE A 32 8.47 -0.88 5.87
N TYR A 33 8.11 -0.48 4.66
CA TYR A 33 7.22 -1.23 3.79
C TYR A 33 7.93 -2.04 2.70
N GLU A 34 9.25 -2.14 2.79
CA GLU A 34 10.06 -2.92 1.86
C GLU A 34 9.77 -4.43 2.02
N PRO A 35 10.03 -5.26 0.99
CA PRO A 35 9.64 -6.68 0.97
C PRO A 35 10.15 -7.56 2.12
N ASN A 36 11.33 -7.31 2.67
CA ASN A 36 11.94 -8.05 3.77
C ASN A 36 11.37 -7.68 5.15
N HIS A 37 10.70 -6.52 5.29
CA HIS A 37 10.05 -6.09 6.54
C HIS A 37 8.52 -6.22 6.49
N HIS A 38 7.86 -5.72 5.42
CA HIS A 38 6.44 -5.96 5.15
C HIS A 38 6.29 -6.65 3.80
N GLY A 39 6.40 -7.97 3.78
CA GLY A 39 6.20 -8.77 2.58
C GLY A 39 4.78 -8.69 2.01
N ASP A 40 4.59 -9.23 0.82
CA ASP A 40 3.33 -9.10 0.07
C ASP A 40 2.12 -9.67 0.81
N TYR A 41 2.31 -10.70 1.64
CA TYR A 41 1.24 -11.24 2.47
C TYR A 41 0.72 -10.22 3.49
N ALA A 42 1.60 -9.39 4.08
CA ALA A 42 1.20 -8.33 5.01
C ALA A 42 0.34 -7.28 4.30
N TYR A 43 0.68 -6.92 3.05
CA TYR A 43 -0.16 -6.05 2.22
C TYR A 43 -1.54 -6.68 1.96
N ARG A 44 -1.60 -7.96 1.59
CA ARG A 44 -2.88 -8.65 1.34
C ARG A 44 -3.77 -8.63 2.57
N VAL A 45 -3.21 -8.96 3.74
CA VAL A 45 -3.94 -8.93 5.01
C VAL A 45 -4.39 -7.52 5.34
N ALA A 46 -3.52 -6.52 5.25
CA ALA A 46 -3.88 -5.13 5.53
C ALA A 46 -5.01 -4.63 4.60
N ILE A 47 -4.99 -5.00 3.33
CA ILE A 47 -6.05 -4.62 2.37
C ILE A 47 -7.36 -5.37 2.69
N ARG A 48 -7.29 -6.66 3.03
CA ARG A 48 -8.47 -7.51 3.26
C ARG A 48 -9.14 -7.31 4.61
N GLU A 49 -8.35 -7.08 5.63
CA GLU A 49 -8.77 -7.11 7.04
C GLU A 49 -8.55 -5.77 7.75
N GLY A 50 -7.90 -4.82 7.08
CA GLY A 50 -7.45 -3.59 7.70
C GLY A 50 -6.20 -3.81 8.54
N THR A 51 -5.71 -2.74 9.16
CA THR A 51 -4.65 -2.82 10.15
C THR A 51 -4.88 -1.84 11.28
N ARG A 52 -4.46 -2.22 12.49
CA ARG A 52 -4.45 -1.29 13.62
C ARG A 52 -3.30 -0.33 13.50
N GLU A 53 -3.48 0.87 14.03
CA GLU A 53 -2.39 1.82 14.20
C GLU A 53 -1.21 1.19 14.96
N HIS A 54 0.03 1.30 14.42
CA HIS A 54 1.23 0.78 15.09
C HIS A 54 2.55 1.47 14.69
N HIS A 55 2.78 1.78 13.41
CA HIS A 55 4.03 2.44 12.97
C HIS A 55 3.94 3.97 12.88
N TRP A 56 2.73 4.48 12.69
CA TRP A 56 2.43 5.88 12.43
C TRP A 56 1.18 6.30 13.20
N TRP A 57 0.91 7.60 13.25
CA TRP A 57 -0.22 8.18 13.99
C TRP A 57 -1.34 8.65 13.06
N PHE A 58 -1.83 7.76 12.18
CA PHE A 58 -2.91 8.05 11.22
C PHE A 58 -4.25 7.40 11.59
N GLY A 59 -4.29 6.63 12.69
CA GLY A 59 -5.38 5.74 13.04
C GLY A 59 -5.32 4.39 12.30
N ASP A 60 -6.36 3.60 12.52
CA ASP A 60 -6.52 2.29 11.88
C ASP A 60 -6.76 2.46 10.37
N MET A 61 -6.16 1.56 9.58
CA MET A 61 -6.52 1.40 8.17
C MET A 61 -7.73 0.46 8.09
N PRO A 62 -8.88 0.89 7.54
CA PRO A 62 -10.01 0.00 7.35
C PRO A 62 -9.74 -1.01 6.21
N PRO A 63 -10.44 -2.17 6.20
CA PRO A 63 -10.48 -3.04 5.03
C PRO A 63 -10.91 -2.27 3.77
N VAL A 64 -10.33 -2.61 2.63
CA VAL A 64 -10.77 -2.07 1.34
C VAL A 64 -11.91 -2.94 0.82
N GLU A 65 -13.11 -2.38 0.75
CA GLU A 65 -14.29 -3.06 0.22
C GLU A 65 -14.23 -3.16 -1.32
N ASP A 66 -14.92 -4.16 -1.87
CA ASP A 66 -15.09 -4.41 -3.32
C ASP A 66 -13.82 -4.64 -4.16
N ILE A 67 -12.63 -4.67 -3.56
CA ILE A 67 -11.40 -5.04 -4.26
C ILE A 67 -11.27 -6.56 -4.43
N THR A 68 -10.97 -7.01 -5.65
CA THR A 68 -10.77 -8.43 -5.97
C THR A 68 -9.33 -8.89 -5.67
N ASP A 69 -9.11 -10.20 -5.49
CA ASP A 69 -7.74 -10.72 -5.25
C ASP A 69 -6.77 -10.39 -6.38
N LEU A 70 -7.27 -10.39 -7.63
CA LEU A 70 -6.48 -10.03 -8.80
C LEU A 70 -6.08 -8.54 -8.79
N GLU A 71 -6.96 -7.67 -8.28
CA GLU A 71 -6.64 -6.24 -8.13
C GLU A 71 -5.66 -5.99 -7.00
N ILE A 72 -5.79 -6.72 -5.88
CA ILE A 72 -4.81 -6.72 -4.79
C ILE A 72 -3.41 -7.08 -5.31
N GLU A 73 -3.31 -8.13 -6.13
CA GLU A 73 -2.04 -8.52 -6.75
C GLU A 73 -1.42 -7.42 -7.61
N LYS A 74 -2.26 -6.79 -8.42
CA LYS A 74 -1.81 -5.72 -9.32
C LYS A 74 -1.34 -4.49 -8.54
N VAL A 75 -2.05 -4.09 -7.48
CA VAL A 75 -1.64 -2.93 -6.68
C VAL A 75 -0.36 -3.20 -5.90
N ILE A 76 -0.19 -4.41 -5.33
CA ILE A 76 1.06 -4.79 -4.67
C ILE A 76 2.21 -4.76 -5.69
N SER A 77 2.03 -5.37 -6.86
CA SER A 77 3.04 -5.36 -7.92
C SER A 77 3.42 -3.94 -8.35
N PHE A 78 2.44 -3.03 -8.47
CA PHE A 78 2.69 -1.62 -8.76
C PHE A 78 3.51 -0.92 -7.67
N ILE A 79 3.15 -1.10 -6.39
CA ILE A 79 3.89 -0.54 -5.25
C ILE A 79 5.33 -1.04 -5.24
N ARG A 80 5.54 -2.35 -5.45
CA ARG A 80 6.87 -2.97 -5.50
C ARG A 80 7.72 -2.41 -6.62
N ALA A 81 7.16 -2.27 -7.82
CA ALA A 81 7.87 -1.68 -8.94
C ALA A 81 8.34 -0.26 -8.63
N GLU A 82 7.51 0.54 -7.95
CA GLU A 82 7.87 1.91 -7.59
C GLU A 82 8.89 1.98 -6.45
N GLN A 83 8.76 1.12 -5.43
CA GLN A 83 9.77 0.95 -4.38
C GLN A 83 11.14 0.61 -4.98
N GLN A 84 11.19 -0.40 -5.86
CA GLN A 84 12.42 -0.79 -6.56
C GLN A 84 13.00 0.36 -7.38
N ARG A 85 12.16 1.00 -8.23
CA ARG A 85 12.58 2.10 -9.11
C ARG A 85 13.20 3.27 -8.35
N LEU A 86 12.76 3.50 -7.11
CA LEU A 86 13.19 4.60 -6.26
C LEU A 86 14.18 4.20 -5.15
N GLY A 87 14.56 2.92 -5.07
CA GLY A 87 15.58 2.45 -4.12
C GLY A 87 15.07 2.18 -2.69
N PHE A 88 13.79 1.84 -2.54
CA PHE A 88 13.17 1.45 -1.27
C PHE A 88 13.03 -0.06 -1.08
N GLU A 89 13.54 -0.87 -2.01
CA GLU A 89 13.79 -2.31 -1.83
C GLU A 89 15.14 -2.46 -1.11
N GLN A 90 15.19 -3.07 0.08
CA GLN A 90 16.44 -3.36 0.79
C GLN A 90 16.49 -4.79 1.31
#